data_AF-A0A547PDY5-F1
#
_entry.id   AF-A0A547PDY5-F1
#
_cell.length_a   1.000
_cell.length_b   1.000
_cell.length_c   1.000
_cell.angle_alpha   90.00
_cell.angle_beta   90.00
_cell.angle_gamma   90.00
#
_symmetry.space_group_name_H-M   'P 1'
#
loop_
_entity.id
_entity.type
_entity.pdbx_description
1 polymer ?
#
loop_
_entity_poly.entity_id
_entity_poly.type
_entity_poly.pdbx_seq_one_letter_code
_entity_poly.pdbx_strand_id
1 'polypeptide(L)'
;MLCAPVSAREIDRAEIAEDFAPDVPQEQRVYCMDTRMFTLADGTEYRACTNWRAQVRTRLIRTYAALDGPEIDSDANIDLARTCFDLAIASQNDPYRTTFNDDTFLAGARSHFTLCATNRAMQRTDEYSLKVYDRGVWLG
;
A
#
# COMPACT_ATOMS: atom_id res chain seq x y z
N MET A 1 4.81 -38.50 1.17
CA MET A 1 4.47 -37.39 0.26
C MET A 1 4.37 -36.13 1.11
N LEU A 2 5.42 -35.30 1.14
CA LEU A 2 5.32 -33.96 1.70
C LEU A 2 4.79 -33.07 0.56
N CYS A 3 3.51 -32.68 0.61
CA CYS A 3 3.06 -31.52 -0.14
C CYS A 3 3.88 -30.33 0.36
N ALA A 4 4.74 -29.77 -0.49
CA ALA A 4 5.21 -28.41 -0.27
C ALA A 4 3.96 -27.52 -0.18
N PRO A 5 3.90 -26.53 0.74
CA PRO A 5 2.83 -25.57 0.71
C PRO A 5 2.79 -24.94 -0.68
N VAL A 6 1.61 -24.89 -1.31
CA VAL A 6 1.39 -24.08 -2.51
C VAL A 6 1.89 -22.70 -2.16
N SER A 7 2.98 -22.28 -2.80
CA SER A 7 3.53 -20.94 -2.65
C SER A 7 2.45 -19.97 -3.12
N ALA A 8 1.87 -19.23 -2.18
CA ALA A 8 0.82 -18.27 -2.49
C ALA A 8 1.49 -16.97 -2.96
N ARG A 9 1.12 -16.47 -4.13
CA ARG A 9 1.60 -15.19 -4.67
C ARG A 9 0.53 -14.12 -4.53
N GLU A 10 0.96 -12.88 -4.34
CA GLU A 10 0.05 -11.73 -4.41
C GLU A 10 -0.47 -11.60 -5.85
N ILE A 11 -1.79 -11.69 -6.00
CA ILE A 11 -2.51 -11.58 -7.27
C ILE A 11 -3.05 -10.17 -7.46
N ASP A 12 -3.48 -9.55 -6.36
CA ASP A 12 -4.04 -8.21 -6.34
C ASP A 12 -3.87 -7.53 -4.98
N ARG A 13 -3.95 -6.21 -4.96
CA ARG A 13 -3.90 -5.38 -3.75
C ARG A 13 -4.75 -4.13 -3.87
N ALA A 14 -5.34 -3.71 -2.76
CA ALA A 14 -6.07 -2.47 -2.64
C ALA A 14 -5.61 -1.69 -1.40
N GLU A 15 -5.45 -0.37 -1.53
CA GLU A 15 -5.27 0.52 -0.39
C GLU A 15 -6.63 0.66 0.30
N ILE A 16 -6.69 0.28 1.58
CA ILE A 16 -7.95 0.22 2.32
C ILE A 16 -8.00 1.23 3.44
N ALA A 17 -6.87 1.71 3.97
CA ALA A 17 -6.80 2.79 4.94
C ALA A 17 -5.48 3.55 4.85
N GLU A 18 -5.49 4.79 5.34
CA GLU A 18 -4.30 5.64 5.48
C GLU A 18 -4.41 6.39 6.81
N ASP A 19 -3.32 6.44 7.55
CA ASP A 19 -3.19 7.23 8.77
C ASP A 19 -1.81 7.92 8.82
N PHE A 20 -1.69 8.97 9.61
CA PHE A 20 -0.40 9.54 9.95
C PHE A 20 0.35 8.57 10.86
N ALA A 21 1.65 8.39 10.61
CA ALA A 21 2.44 7.55 11.50
C ALA A 21 2.48 8.20 12.91
N PRO A 22 1.96 7.52 13.95
CA PRO A 22 1.95 8.08 15.29
C PRO A 22 3.40 8.26 15.75
N ASP A 23 3.67 9.36 16.44
CA ASP A 23 4.96 9.67 17.06
C ASP A 23 6.15 9.79 16.08
N VAL A 24 5.90 9.87 14.77
CA VAL A 24 6.95 10.16 13.78
C VAL A 24 6.88 11.65 13.41
N PRO A 25 7.86 12.48 13.85
CA PRO A 25 7.86 13.89 13.49
C PRO A 25 8.05 14.08 11.98
N GLN A 26 7.50 15.17 11.45
CA GLN A 26 7.72 15.55 10.06
C GLN A 26 9.22 15.77 9.79
N GLU A 27 9.70 15.23 8.68
CA GLU A 27 11.07 15.49 8.21
C GLU A 27 11.11 16.85 7.52
N GLN A 28 11.92 17.77 8.03
CA GLN A 28 12.19 19.04 7.37
C GLN A 28 13.61 19.01 6.81
N ARG A 29 13.75 19.27 5.51
CA ARG A 29 15.04 19.35 4.83
C ARG A 29 15.18 20.71 4.16
N VAL A 30 16.23 21.45 4.52
CA VAL A 30 16.66 22.65 3.81
C VAL A 30 17.91 22.30 3.02
N TYR A 31 17.87 22.49 1.71
CA TYR A 31 18.99 22.15 0.83
C TYR A 31 19.17 23.20 -0.26
N CYS A 32 20.40 23.25 -0.79
CA CYS A 32 20.74 24.11 -1.89
C CYS A 32 20.44 23.41 -3.22
N MET A 33 19.63 24.04 -4.08
CA MET A 33 19.34 23.54 -5.42
C MET A 33 20.38 24.04 -6.43
N ASP A 34 20.74 25.32 -6.34
CA ASP A 34 21.71 25.96 -7.25
C ASP A 34 22.82 26.65 -6.48
N THR A 35 24.07 26.43 -6.89
CA THR A 35 25.23 27.16 -6.38
C THR A 35 25.85 28.03 -7.45
N ARG A 36 26.42 29.17 -7.03
CA ARG A 36 27.16 30.08 -7.89
C ARG A 36 28.46 30.51 -7.23
N MET A 37 29.51 30.69 -8.03
CA MET A 37 30.76 31.28 -7.60
C MET A 37 30.62 32.81 -7.52
N PHE A 38 31.09 33.38 -6.42
CA PHE A 38 31.20 34.81 -6.19
C PHE A 38 32.65 35.15 -5.87
N THR A 39 33.14 36.29 -6.33
CA THR A 39 34.41 36.85 -5.86
C THR A 39 34.07 37.83 -4.74
N LEU A 40 34.59 37.55 -3.55
CA LEU A 40 34.43 38.41 -2.37
C LEU A 40 35.28 39.67 -2.51
N ALA A 41 35.03 40.67 -1.66
CA ALA A 41 35.71 41.97 -1.73
C ALA A 41 37.22 41.90 -1.48
N ASP A 42 37.71 40.81 -0.87
CA ASP A 42 39.12 40.52 -0.64
C ASP A 42 39.79 39.76 -1.82
N GLY A 43 39.04 39.52 -2.90
CA GLY A 43 39.50 38.76 -4.06
C GLY A 43 39.35 37.24 -3.93
N THR A 44 38.87 36.74 -2.79
CA THR A 44 38.66 35.30 -2.57
C THR A 44 37.45 34.80 -3.34
N GLU A 45 37.57 33.65 -4.00
CA GLU A 45 36.44 32.99 -4.65
C GLU A 45 35.64 32.13 -3.65
N TYR A 46 34.33 32.33 -3.57
CA TYR A 46 33.42 31.63 -2.68
C TYR A 46 32.22 31.05 -3.43
N ARG A 47 31.94 29.75 -3.24
CA ARG A 47 30.75 29.11 -3.79
C ARG A 47 29.58 29.29 -2.83
N ALA A 48 28.65 30.18 -3.17
CA ALA A 48 27.44 30.38 -2.38
C ALA A 48 26.25 29.62 -2.99
N CYS A 49 25.32 29.19 -2.14
CA CYS A 49 24.01 28.78 -2.61
C CYS A 49 23.19 29.99 -3.05
N THR A 50 22.62 29.94 -4.25
CA THR A 50 21.75 31.01 -4.78
C THR A 50 20.28 30.63 -4.77
N ASN A 51 19.96 29.35 -4.57
CA ASN A 51 18.59 28.86 -4.56
C ASN A 51 18.40 27.85 -3.44
N TRP A 52 17.84 28.30 -2.33
CA TRP A 52 17.49 27.46 -1.19
C TRP A 52 16.10 26.88 -1.37
N ARG A 53 15.96 25.57 -1.12
CA ARG A 53 14.67 24.89 -1.09
C ARG A 53 14.45 24.30 0.30
N ALA A 54 13.21 24.37 0.75
CA ALA A 54 12.73 23.68 1.93
C ALA A 54 11.72 22.63 1.49
N GLN A 55 11.89 21.41 1.99
CA GLN A 55 10.97 20.30 1.78
C GLN A 55 10.50 19.80 3.14
N VAL A 56 9.20 19.58 3.27
CA VAL A 56 8.59 18.97 4.45
C VAL A 56 7.98 17.65 4.02
N ARG A 57 8.38 16.56 4.68
CA ARG A 57 7.89 15.22 4.42
C ARG A 57 7.13 14.72 5.63
N THR A 58 5.94 14.19 5.40
CA THR A 58 5.13 13.57 6.45
C THR A 58 5.16 12.06 6.28
N ARG A 59 5.31 11.33 7.38
CA ARG A 59 5.24 9.87 7.38
C ARG A 59 3.79 9.44 7.49
N LEU A 60 3.35 8.63 6.54
CA LEU A 60 2.05 7.97 6.56
C LEU A 60 2.23 6.48 6.76
N ILE A 61 1.22 5.85 7.34
CA ILE A 61 1.03 4.41 7.37
C ILE A 61 -0.16 4.12 6.46
N ARG A 62 0.06 3.33 5.42
CA ARG A 62 -0.99 2.86 4.52
C ARG A 62 -1.24 1.40 4.77
N THR A 63 -2.51 1.07 4.95
CA THR A 63 -2.98 -0.30 5.14
C THR A 63 -3.48 -0.82 3.81
N TYR A 64 -3.01 -2.01 3.45
CA TYR A 64 -3.36 -2.70 2.23
C TYR A 64 -4.10 -4.00 2.54
N ALA A 65 -5.19 -4.25 1.82
CA ALA A 65 -5.67 -5.61 1.63
C ALA A 65 -4.96 -6.22 0.43
N ALA A 66 -4.59 -7.48 0.54
CA ALA A 66 -4.05 -8.25 -0.57
C ALA A 66 -4.78 -9.58 -0.72
N LEU A 67 -4.97 -9.95 -1.99
CA LEU A 67 -5.40 -11.27 -2.41
C LEU A 67 -4.16 -12.07 -2.78
N ASP A 68 -3.87 -13.09 -1.98
CA ASP A 68 -2.93 -14.13 -2.37
C ASP A 68 -3.68 -15.27 -3.05
N GLY A 69 -3.03 -15.94 -4.00
CA GLY A 69 -3.56 -17.15 -4.60
C GLY A 69 -2.46 -18.03 -5.21
N PRO A 70 -2.83 -19.09 -5.95
CA PRO A 70 -1.87 -20.07 -6.45
C PRO A 70 -0.88 -19.48 -7.46
N GLU A 71 0.34 -20.05 -7.54
CA GLU A 71 1.36 -19.61 -8.50
C GLU A 71 0.86 -19.67 -9.95
N ILE A 72 0.18 -20.76 -10.29
CA ILE A 72 -0.38 -21.04 -11.62
C ILE A 72 -1.88 -21.24 -11.48
N ASP A 73 -2.66 -20.50 -12.25
CA ASP A 73 -4.09 -20.69 -12.46
C ASP A 73 -4.48 -20.16 -13.86
N SER A 74 -5.69 -20.44 -14.30
CA SER A 74 -6.24 -19.85 -15.52
C SER A 74 -6.50 -18.36 -15.35
N ASP A 75 -6.23 -17.58 -16.40
CA ASP A 75 -6.49 -16.13 -16.40
C ASP A 75 -7.96 -15.83 -16.08
N ALA A 76 -8.89 -16.64 -16.59
CA ALA A 76 -10.32 -16.50 -16.30
C ALA A 76 -10.64 -16.67 -14.80
N ASN A 77 -10.02 -17.64 -14.12
CA ASN A 77 -10.24 -17.83 -12.68
C ASN A 77 -9.59 -16.71 -11.85
N ILE A 78 -8.42 -16.22 -12.28
CA ILE A 78 -7.75 -15.07 -11.67
C ILE A 78 -8.61 -13.81 -11.79
N ASP A 79 -9.21 -13.54 -12.95
CA ASP A 79 -10.08 -12.38 -13.15
C ASP A 79 -11.36 -12.46 -12.32
N LEU A 80 -11.91 -13.67 -12.14
CA LEU A 80 -13.01 -13.91 -11.20
C LEU A 80 -12.58 -13.62 -9.75
N ALA A 81 -11.41 -14.11 -9.35
CA ALA A 81 -10.88 -13.88 -8.01
C ALA A 81 -10.65 -12.39 -7.73
N ARG A 82 -10.10 -11.65 -8.69
CA ARG A 82 -9.94 -10.18 -8.61
C ARG A 82 -11.28 -9.46 -8.48
N THR A 83 -12.25 -9.82 -9.32
CA THR A 83 -13.61 -9.25 -9.23
C THR A 83 -14.23 -9.52 -7.86
N CYS A 84 -14.07 -10.73 -7.33
CA CYS A 84 -14.58 -11.07 -6.00
C CYS A 84 -13.81 -10.38 -4.88
N PHE A 85 -12.52 -10.14 -5.05
CA PHE A 85 -11.71 -9.33 -4.15
C PHE A 85 -12.21 -7.89 -4.13
N ASP A 86 -12.36 -7.22 -5.27
CA ASP A 86 -12.86 -5.84 -5.35
C ASP A 86 -14.23 -5.68 -4.67
N LEU A 87 -15.15 -6.62 -4.90
CA LEU A 87 -16.45 -6.65 -4.23
C LEU A 87 -16.32 -6.86 -2.72
N ALA A 88 -15.44 -7.76 -2.28
CA ALA A 88 -15.19 -8.01 -0.87
C ALA A 88 -14.63 -6.76 -0.16
N ILE A 89 -13.65 -6.09 -0.76
CA ILE A 89 -13.08 -4.85 -0.23
C ILE A 89 -14.15 -3.76 -0.17
N ALA A 90 -14.87 -3.53 -1.27
CA ALA A 90 -15.93 -2.52 -1.34
C ALA A 90 -17.03 -2.75 -0.30
N SER A 91 -17.37 -4.00 0.00
CA SER A 91 -18.40 -4.33 1.01
C SER A 91 -18.05 -3.90 2.43
N GLN A 92 -16.76 -3.78 2.75
CA GLN A 92 -16.26 -3.42 4.08
C GLN A 92 -15.73 -1.99 4.15
N ASN A 93 -15.59 -1.33 3.01
CA ASN A 93 -15.00 0.00 2.94
C ASN A 93 -16.06 1.06 3.25
N ASP A 94 -16.23 1.39 4.53
CA ASP A 94 -17.07 2.51 4.96
C ASP A 94 -16.32 3.84 4.80
N PRO A 95 -16.78 4.77 3.93
CA PRO A 95 -16.13 6.05 3.71
C PRO A 95 -16.22 7.00 4.94
N TYR A 96 -17.08 6.70 5.92
CA TYR A 96 -17.27 7.51 7.11
C TYR A 96 -16.63 6.91 8.37
N ARG A 97 -15.91 5.79 8.24
CA ARG A 97 -15.25 5.18 9.40
C ARG A 97 -14.19 6.13 9.97
N THR A 98 -14.09 6.16 11.29
CA THR A 98 -13.08 6.95 12.00
C THR A 98 -11.89 6.13 12.46
N THR A 99 -12.03 4.80 12.53
CA THR A 99 -10.98 3.86 12.93
C THR A 99 -11.00 2.63 12.04
N PHE A 100 -9.83 2.14 11.64
CA PHE A 100 -9.69 0.88 10.91
C PHE A 100 -9.44 -0.28 11.88
N ASN A 101 -10.11 -1.43 11.66
CA ASN A 101 -9.92 -2.63 12.45
C ASN A 101 -9.72 -3.83 11.50
N ASP A 102 -8.49 -4.33 11.46
CA ASP A 102 -8.05 -5.38 10.53
C ASP A 102 -8.88 -6.66 10.65
N ASP A 103 -9.14 -7.12 11.87
CA ASP A 103 -9.87 -8.38 12.11
C ASP A 103 -11.32 -8.31 11.63
N THR A 104 -12.01 -7.21 11.95
CA THR A 104 -13.40 -6.97 11.54
C THR A 104 -13.48 -6.84 10.02
N PHE A 105 -12.57 -6.08 9.43
CA PHE A 105 -12.47 -5.92 7.98
C PHE A 105 -12.22 -7.28 7.29
N LEU A 106 -11.23 -8.05 7.74
CA LEU A 106 -10.88 -9.34 7.15
C LEU A 106 -12.01 -10.36 7.29
N ALA A 107 -12.68 -10.41 8.44
CA ALA A 107 -13.81 -11.31 8.64
C ALA A 107 -14.95 -11.01 7.65
N GLY A 108 -15.33 -9.74 7.51
CA GLY A 108 -16.37 -9.32 6.57
C GLY A 108 -15.96 -9.52 5.11
N ALA A 109 -14.74 -9.14 4.74
CA ALA A 109 -14.22 -9.29 3.38
C ALA A 109 -14.13 -10.77 2.98
N ARG A 110 -13.64 -11.66 3.86
CA ARG A 110 -13.59 -13.11 3.58
C ARG A 110 -14.98 -13.70 3.38
N SER A 111 -15.97 -13.26 4.16
CA SER A 111 -17.37 -13.68 4.00
C SER A 111 -17.91 -13.29 2.61
N HIS A 112 -17.74 -12.03 2.21
CA HIS A 112 -18.17 -11.55 0.89
C HIS A 112 -17.40 -12.18 -0.27
N PHE A 113 -16.09 -12.39 -0.12
CA PHE A 113 -15.27 -13.09 -1.11
C PHE A 113 -15.78 -14.51 -1.33
N THR A 114 -15.99 -15.27 -0.25
CA THR A 114 -16.50 -16.66 -0.32
C THR A 114 -17.86 -16.74 -0.99
N LEU A 115 -18.76 -15.80 -0.67
CA LEU A 115 -20.08 -15.70 -1.30
C LEU A 115 -19.97 -15.41 -2.80
N CYS A 116 -19.13 -14.45 -3.20
CA CYS A 116 -18.89 -14.13 -4.61
C CYS A 116 -18.28 -15.31 -5.36
N ALA A 117 -17.24 -15.93 -4.80
CA ALA A 117 -16.54 -17.07 -5.39
C ALA A 117 -17.51 -18.24 -5.61
N THR A 118 -18.38 -18.52 -4.64
CA THR A 118 -19.43 -19.54 -4.74
C THR A 118 -20.43 -19.22 -5.85
N ASN A 119 -20.97 -17.99 -5.86
CA ASN A 119 -21.97 -17.57 -6.86
C ASN A 119 -21.42 -17.56 -8.29
N ARG A 120 -20.11 -17.37 -8.45
CA ARG A 120 -19.43 -17.38 -9.75
C ARG A 120 -18.75 -18.70 -10.08
N ALA A 121 -18.97 -19.74 -9.26
CA ALA A 121 -18.37 -21.07 -9.42
C ALA A 121 -16.84 -21.03 -9.61
N MET A 122 -16.16 -20.18 -8.83
CA MET A 122 -14.72 -20.02 -8.88
C MET A 122 -14.02 -21.33 -8.49
N GLN A 123 -12.99 -21.70 -9.24
CA GLN A 123 -12.20 -22.90 -8.99
C GLN A 123 -11.13 -22.62 -7.93
N ARG A 124 -10.72 -23.67 -7.21
CA ARG A 124 -9.59 -23.62 -6.26
C ARG A 124 -9.71 -22.50 -5.23
N THR A 125 -10.93 -22.19 -4.81
CA THR A 125 -11.23 -21.06 -3.92
C THR A 125 -10.45 -21.17 -2.59
N ASP A 126 -10.19 -22.39 -2.14
CA ASP A 126 -9.40 -22.72 -0.96
C ASP A 126 -7.90 -22.40 -1.07
N GLU A 127 -7.40 -22.15 -2.28
CA GLU A 127 -6.02 -21.72 -2.53
C GLU A 127 -5.88 -20.19 -2.55
N TYR A 128 -6.99 -19.46 -2.46
CA TYR A 128 -7.00 -18.00 -2.34
C TYR A 128 -7.14 -17.58 -0.88
N SER A 129 -6.41 -16.54 -0.49
CA SER A 129 -6.50 -16.00 0.87
C SER A 129 -6.40 -14.49 0.90
N LEU A 130 -7.14 -13.87 1.83
CA LEU A 130 -7.09 -12.44 2.08
C LEU A 130 -6.21 -12.18 3.31
N LYS A 131 -5.31 -11.20 3.17
CA LYS A 131 -4.49 -10.66 4.26
C LYS A 131 -4.55 -9.13 4.26
N VAL A 132 -4.23 -8.56 5.41
CA VAL A 132 -4.02 -7.12 5.60
C VAL A 132 -2.60 -6.90 6.09
N TYR A 133 -1.95 -5.85 5.61
CA TYR A 133 -0.65 -5.43 6.10
C TYR A 133 -0.45 -3.92 5.93
N ASP A 134 0.43 -3.36 6.76
CA ASP A 134 0.79 -1.94 6.73
C ASP A 134 2.09 -1.68 6.00
N ARG A 135 2.20 -0.49 5.39
CA ARG A 135 3.43 0.02 4.81
C ARG A 135 3.60 1.50 5.11
N GLY A 136 4.74 1.83 5.70
CA GLY A 136 5.11 3.22 5.94
C GLY A 136 5.64 3.90 4.67
N VAL A 137 5.09 5.07 4.33
CA VAL A 137 5.46 5.88 3.17
C VAL A 137 5.77 7.31 3.60
N TRP A 138 6.73 7.96 2.95
CA TRP A 138 6.99 9.39 3.14
C TRP A 138 6.37 10.17 1.98
N LEU A 139 5.50 11.12 2.28
CA LEU A 139 4.93 12.05 1.30
C LEU A 139 5.49 13.46 1.49
N GLY A 140 5.80 14.13 0.38
CA GLY A 140 6.36 15.49 0.34
C GLY A 140 7.66 15.59 -0.44
#